data_AF-A0A9E8HIV5-F1
#
_entry.id   AF-A0A9E8HIV5-F1
#
_cell.length_a   1.000
_cell.length_b   1.000
_cell.length_c   1.000
_cell.angle_alpha   90.00
_cell.angle_beta   90.00
_cell.angle_gamma   90.00
#
_symmetry.space_group_name_H-M   'P 1'
#
loop_
_entity.id
_entity.type
_entity.pdbx_description
1 polymer ?
#
loop_
_entity_poly.entity_id
_entity_poly.type
_entity_poly.pdbx_seq_one_letter_code
_entity_poly.pdbx_strand_id
1 'polypeptide(L)'
;MISWKALIIGLVVTILVGLFGQAIYVLLASYIGMAASDYTFFSTYKQEIWFIFAILVYCLTMAFGGLLTGTIATQFKVSHAAAVGLLASIASVVSSAESGDITFMAVVIVVLGTLFSSLGGVFARRVSAFDESEPAV
;
A
#
# COMPACT_ATOMS: atom_id res chain seq x y z
N MET A 1 4.12 -14.46 -19.71
CA MET A 1 3.72 -13.13 -20.22
C MET A 1 3.00 -12.38 -19.12
N ILE A 2 3.19 -11.07 -18.99
CA ILE A 2 2.43 -10.27 -18.02
C ILE A 2 0.95 -10.33 -18.43
N SER A 3 0.10 -10.81 -17.53
CA SER A 3 -1.34 -10.92 -17.78
C SER A 3 -2.00 -9.59 -17.45
N TRP A 4 -2.49 -8.91 -18.49
CA TRP A 4 -3.20 -7.63 -18.35
C TRP A 4 -4.41 -7.73 -17.41
N LYS A 5 -5.10 -8.89 -17.39
CA LYS A 5 -6.20 -9.15 -16.46
C LYS A 5 -5.74 -9.16 -15.00
N ALA A 6 -4.61 -9.79 -14.70
CA ALA A 6 -4.06 -9.82 -13.35
C ALA A 6 -3.60 -8.44 -12.88
N LEU A 7 -3.06 -7.62 -13.79
CA LEU A 7 -2.69 -6.24 -13.51
C LEU A 7 -3.91 -5.37 -13.16
N ILE A 8 -4.98 -5.42 -13.96
CA ILE A 8 -6.19 -4.64 -13.70
C ILE A 8 -6.83 -5.05 -12.38
N ILE A 9 -6.99 -6.36 -12.15
CA ILE A 9 -7.61 -6.86 -10.92
C ILE A 9 -6.76 -6.49 -9.71
N GLY A 10 -5.43 -6.67 -9.81
CA GLY A 10 -4.51 -6.27 -8.75
C GLY A 10 -4.55 -4.77 -8.45
N LEU A 11 -4.65 -3.93 -9.48
CA LEU A 11 -4.79 -2.49 -9.33
C LEU A 11 -6.10 -2.10 -8.64
N VAL A 12 -7.23 -2.65 -9.09
CA VAL A 12 -8.55 -2.38 -8.49
C VAL A 12 -8.57 -2.82 -7.02
N VAL A 13 -8.05 -4.01 -6.72
CA VAL A 13 -7.96 -4.51 -5.34
C VAL A 13 -7.06 -3.61 -4.49
N THR A 14 -5.91 -3.19 -5.01
CA THR A 14 -4.99 -2.29 -4.31
C THR A 14 -5.64 -0.94 -4.01
N ILE A 15 -6.42 -0.39 -4.95
CA ILE A 15 -7.20 0.84 -4.74
C ILE A 15 -8.25 0.63 -3.64
N LEU A 16 -9.00 -0.47 -3.68
CA LEU A 16 -10.02 -0.77 -2.66
C LEU A 16 -9.39 -0.89 -1.26
N VAL A 17 -8.31 -1.66 -1.13
CA VAL A 17 -7.55 -1.77 0.12
C VAL A 17 -7.00 -0.39 0.54
N GLY A 18 -6.61 0.45 -0.42
CA GLY A 18 -6.21 1.84 -0.21
C GLY A 18 -7.30 2.70 0.42
N LEU A 19 -8.51 2.63 -0.11
CA LEU A 19 -9.65 3.37 0.42
C LEU A 19 -10.00 2.91 1.84
N PHE A 20 -9.94 1.60 2.12
CA PHE A 20 -10.11 1.09 3.48
C PHE A 20 -9.00 1.56 4.43
N GLY A 21 -7.74 1.53 3.97
CA GLY A 21 -6.61 2.06 4.74
C GLY A 21 -6.78 3.53 5.07
N GLN A 22 -7.20 4.36 4.11
CA GLN A 22 -7.50 5.77 4.33
C GLN A 22 -8.62 5.97 5.35
N ALA A 23 -9.69 5.17 5.32
CA ALA A 23 -10.74 5.25 6.32
C ALA A 23 -10.22 4.96 7.75
N ILE A 24 -9.37 3.94 7.91
CA ILE A 24 -8.71 3.63 9.18
C ILE A 24 -7.82 4.78 9.63
N TYR A 25 -7.03 5.35 8.70
CA TYR A 25 -6.17 6.50 8.98
C TYR A 25 -6.98 7.70 9.50
N VAL A 26 -8.12 8.02 8.85
CA VAL A 26 -8.99 9.12 9.28
C VAL A 26 -9.58 8.87 10.67
N LEU A 27 -9.99 7.64 10.98
CA LEU A 27 -10.48 7.28 12.32
C LEU A 27 -9.39 7.41 13.39
N LEU A 28 -8.16 6.94 13.10
CA LEU A 28 -7.01 7.09 13.99
C LEU A 28 -6.63 8.56 14.20
N ALA A 29 -6.62 9.35 13.12
CA ALA A 29 -6.34 10.78 13.18
C ALA A 29 -7.37 11.53 14.03
N SER A 30 -8.66 11.18 13.91
CA SER A 30 -9.74 11.69 14.75
C SER A 30 -9.54 11.34 16.23
N TYR A 31 -9.21 10.09 16.53
CA TYR A 31 -8.92 9.64 17.89
C TYR A 31 -7.73 10.38 18.52
N ILE A 32 -6.61 10.51 17.79
CA ILE A 32 -5.44 11.27 18.24
C ILE A 32 -5.80 12.75 18.44
N GLY A 33 -6.65 13.30 17.57
CA GLY A 33 -7.17 14.66 17.69
C GLY A 33 -7.95 14.89 18.99
N MET A 34 -8.76 13.92 19.41
CA MET A 34 -9.46 13.96 20.69
C MET A 34 -8.50 13.73 21.87
N ALA A 35 -7.61 12.74 21.82
CA ALA A 35 -6.67 12.46 22.89
C ALA A 35 -5.66 13.61 23.14
N ALA A 36 -5.36 14.40 22.11
CA ALA A 36 -4.52 15.58 22.21
C ALA A 36 -5.14 16.73 23.03
N SER A 37 -6.46 16.74 23.27
CA SER A 37 -7.07 17.72 24.18
C SER A 37 -6.72 17.45 25.64
N ASP A 38 -6.47 16.18 25.97
CA ASP A 38 -6.34 15.73 27.36
C ASP A 38 -4.88 15.49 27.78
N TYR A 39 -3.96 15.29 26.82
CA TYR A 39 -2.54 15.03 27.08
C TYR A 39 -1.60 15.93 26.26
N THR A 40 -0.75 16.70 26.95
CA THR A 40 0.25 17.64 26.37
C THR A 40 1.28 16.99 25.44
N PHE A 41 1.57 15.69 25.62
CA PHE A 41 2.47 14.93 24.75
C PHE A 41 1.90 14.78 23.34
N PHE A 42 0.60 14.46 23.20
CA PHE A 42 -0.07 14.31 21.91
C PHE A 42 -0.28 15.64 21.20
N SER A 43 -0.44 16.73 21.94
CA SER A 43 -0.53 18.09 21.38
C SER A 43 0.79 18.55 20.75
N THR A 44 1.92 18.25 21.41
CA THR A 44 3.26 18.70 20.96
C THR A 44 3.75 17.92 19.73
N TYR A 45 3.54 16.61 19.67
CA TYR A 45 4.02 15.74 18.58
C TYR A 45 2.94 15.34 17.57
N LYS A 46 1.78 16.00 17.59
CA LYS A 46 0.60 15.64 16.77
C LYS A 46 0.93 15.42 15.30
N GLN A 47 1.70 16.34 14.72
CA GLN A 47 2.02 16.33 13.29
C GLN A 47 2.96 15.19 12.91
N GLU A 48 3.97 14.91 13.73
CA GLU A 48 4.91 13.80 13.50
C GLU A 48 4.21 12.45 13.64
N ILE A 49 3.36 12.30 14.66
CA ILE A 49 2.57 11.09 14.88
C ILE A 49 1.64 10.85 13.68
N TRP A 50 0.92 11.87 13.23
CA TRP A 50 0.05 11.76 12.05
C TRP A 50 0.82 11.36 10.79
N PHE A 51 2.02 11.90 10.59
CA PHE A 51 2.83 11.60 9.43
C PHE A 51 3.34 10.15 9.44
N ILE A 52 3.83 9.69 10.60
CA ILE A 52 4.27 8.30 10.79
C ILE A 52 3.10 7.35 10.54
N PHE A 53 1.92 7.62 11.10
CA PHE A 53 0.74 6.80 10.88
C PHE A 53 0.31 6.78 9.41
N ALA A 54 0.35 7.92 8.71
CA ALA A 54 0.02 7.99 7.29
C ALA A 54 0.95 7.10 6.46
N ILE A 55 2.27 7.17 6.69
CA ILE A 55 3.25 6.33 6.00
C ILE A 55 3.04 4.85 6.34
N LEU A 56 2.78 4.53 7.61
CA LEU A 56 2.63 3.14 8.06
C LEU A 56 1.40 2.50 7.43
N VAL A 57 0.26 3.20 7.44
CA VAL A 57 -0.96 2.76 6.75
C VAL A 57 -0.71 2.59 5.25
N TYR A 58 -0.05 3.55 4.61
CA TYR A 58 0.29 3.48 3.19
C TYR A 58 1.14 2.24 2.85
N CYS A 59 2.20 1.99 3.62
CA CYS A 59 3.08 0.84 3.43
C CYS A 59 2.32 -0.48 3.63
N LEU A 60 1.46 -0.57 4.65
CA LEU A 60 0.62 -1.75 4.88
C LEU A 60 -0.32 -1.98 3.71
N THR A 61 -1.05 -0.96 3.28
CA THR A 61 -1.95 -1.03 2.13
C THR A 61 -1.22 -1.53 0.89
N MET A 62 -0.06 -0.95 0.58
CA MET A 62 0.72 -1.33 -0.60
C MET A 62 1.24 -2.77 -0.52
N ALA A 63 1.67 -3.22 0.66
CA ALA A 63 2.06 -4.60 0.90
C ALA A 63 0.89 -5.57 0.73
N PHE A 64 -0.28 -5.27 1.28
CA PHE A 64 -1.48 -6.10 1.11
C PHE A 64 -1.96 -6.14 -0.34
N GLY A 65 -1.99 -5.00 -1.03
CA GLY A 65 -2.34 -4.92 -2.45
C GLY A 65 -1.38 -5.73 -3.33
N GLY A 66 -0.08 -5.65 -3.05
CA GLY A 66 0.95 -6.44 -3.71
C GLY A 66 0.85 -7.95 -3.43
N LEU A 67 0.52 -8.32 -2.20
CA LEU A 67 0.29 -9.72 -1.80
C LEU A 67 -0.90 -10.31 -2.55
N LEU A 68 -2.05 -9.62 -2.53
CA LEU A 68 -3.25 -10.07 -3.24
C LEU A 68 -3.05 -10.12 -4.75
N THR A 69 -2.33 -9.15 -5.32
CA THR A 69 -1.94 -9.19 -6.74
C THR A 69 -1.06 -10.40 -7.05
N GLY A 70 -0.11 -10.71 -6.16
CA GLY A 70 0.79 -11.85 -6.29
C GLY A 70 0.12 -13.22 -6.13
N THR A 71 -0.96 -13.33 -5.36
CA THR A 71 -1.73 -14.58 -5.24
C THR A 71 -2.62 -14.81 -6.45
N ILE A 72 -3.15 -13.76 -7.06
CA ILE A 72 -3.99 -13.83 -8.27
C ILE A 72 -3.13 -14.11 -9.52
N ALA A 73 -1.90 -13.60 -9.56
CA ALA A 73 -1.00 -13.82 -10.69
C ALA A 73 -0.46 -15.26 -10.70
N THR A 74 -0.70 -16.00 -11.79
CA THR A 74 -0.18 -17.37 -11.95
C THR A 74 1.31 -17.41 -12.32
N GLN A 75 1.83 -16.38 -12.99
CA GLN A 75 3.25 -16.24 -13.33
C GLN A 75 3.79 -14.83 -13.09
N PHE A 76 5.11 -14.71 -12.86
CA PHE A 76 5.80 -13.44 -12.60
C PHE A 76 5.16 -12.61 -11.46
N LYS A 77 4.83 -13.26 -10.34
CA LYS A 77 4.09 -12.70 -9.19
C LYS A 77 4.68 -11.38 -8.67
N VAL A 78 6.00 -11.35 -8.51
CA VAL A 78 6.72 -10.16 -8.00
C VAL A 78 6.68 -9.01 -9.01
N SER A 79 6.82 -9.29 -10.31
CA SER A 79 6.79 -8.26 -11.35
C SER A 79 5.41 -7.64 -11.52
N HIS A 80 4.33 -8.43 -11.40
CA HIS A 80 2.97 -7.90 -11.42
C HIS A 80 2.68 -7.02 -10.20
N ALA A 81 3.10 -7.47 -9.01
CA ALA A 81 2.95 -6.68 -7.79
C ALA A 81 3.74 -5.36 -7.88
N ALA A 82 4.99 -5.39 -8.33
CA ALA A 82 5.79 -4.18 -8.55
C ALA A 82 5.13 -3.19 -9.52
N ALA A 83 4.61 -3.70 -10.65
CA ALA A 83 3.92 -2.87 -11.64
C ALA A 83 2.62 -2.27 -11.09
N VAL A 84 1.84 -3.03 -10.31
CA VAL A 84 0.64 -2.52 -9.64
C VAL A 84 1.00 -1.44 -8.62
N GLY A 85 2.01 -1.67 -7.76
CA GLY A 85 2.47 -0.68 -6.79
C GLY A 85 2.93 0.61 -7.47
N LEU A 86 3.72 0.50 -8.54
CA LEU A 86 4.18 1.66 -9.30
C LEU A 86 3.00 2.42 -9.93
N LEU A 87 2.08 1.74 -10.59
CA LEU A 87 0.91 2.35 -11.21
C LEU A 87 0.00 3.03 -10.17
N ALA A 88 -0.25 2.37 -9.04
CA ALA A 88 -1.06 2.92 -7.96
C ALA A 88 -0.41 4.16 -7.34
N SER A 89 0.91 4.14 -7.10
CA SER A 89 1.61 5.31 -6.59
C SER A 89 1.66 6.46 -7.60
N ILE A 90 1.89 6.18 -8.88
CA ILE A 90 1.83 7.22 -9.92
C ILE A 90 0.44 7.82 -10.00
N ALA A 91 -0.62 7.00 -10.00
CA ALA A 91 -1.99 7.49 -10.01
C ALA A 91 -2.27 8.42 -8.80
N SER A 92 -1.77 8.03 -7.62
CA SER A 92 -1.88 8.86 -6.41
C SER A 92 -1.11 10.18 -6.52
N VAL A 93 0.09 10.17 -7.12
CA VAL A 93 0.88 11.38 -7.34
C VAL A 93 0.25 12.28 -8.39
N VAL A 94 -0.26 11.72 -9.49
CA VAL A 94 -0.96 12.47 -10.54
C VAL A 94 -2.20 13.15 -9.97
N SER A 95 -2.99 12.43 -9.15
CA SER A 95 -4.12 13.03 -8.43
C SER A 95 -3.70 14.16 -7.48
N SER A 96 -2.51 14.06 -6.88
CA SER A 96 -1.98 15.11 -6.00
C SER A 96 -1.39 16.29 -6.79
N ALA A 97 -0.84 16.03 -7.98
CA ALA A 97 -0.28 17.02 -8.88
C ALA A 97 -1.33 18.01 -9.41
N GLU A 98 -2.57 17.53 -9.65
CA GLU A 98 -3.69 18.41 -9.99
C GLU A 98 -4.02 19.41 -8.87
N SER A 99 -3.64 19.09 -7.63
CA SER A 99 -3.82 19.98 -6.46
C SER A 99 -2.65 20.96 -6.27
N GLY A 100 -1.60 20.91 -7.10
CA GLY A 100 -0.47 21.85 -7.10
C GLY A 100 0.74 21.45 -6.25
N ASP A 101 0.69 20.34 -5.52
CA ASP A 101 1.71 19.95 -4.53
C ASP A 101 2.61 18.79 -5.00
N ILE A 102 3.30 18.94 -6.15
CA ILE A 102 4.37 17.98 -6.50
C ILE A 102 5.61 18.28 -5.65
N THR A 103 5.72 17.58 -4.54
CA THR A 103 6.83 17.71 -3.58
C THR A 103 7.77 16.52 -3.65
N PHE A 104 8.97 16.63 -3.04
CA PHE A 104 9.89 15.51 -2.84
C PHE A 104 9.19 14.28 -2.21
N MET A 105 8.15 14.52 -1.41
CA MET A 105 7.34 13.48 -0.79
C MET A 105 6.63 12.58 -1.82
N ALA A 106 6.25 13.11 -2.99
CA ALA A 106 5.65 12.31 -4.06
C ALA A 106 6.62 11.22 -4.58
N VAL A 107 7.90 11.55 -4.73
CA VAL A 107 8.94 10.59 -5.14
C VAL A 107 9.10 9.51 -4.08
N VAL A 108 9.15 9.90 -2.80
CA VAL A 108 9.25 8.97 -1.67
C VAL A 108 8.07 8.00 -1.64
N ILE A 109 6.85 8.49 -1.85
CA ILE A 109 5.62 7.68 -1.92
C ILE A 109 5.69 6.67 -3.07
N VAL A 110 6.17 7.07 -4.25
CA VAL A 110 6.32 6.16 -5.40
C VAL A 110 7.33 5.06 -5.15
N VAL A 111 8.48 5.41 -4.59
CA VAL A 111 9.53 4.43 -4.26
C VAL A 111 9.02 3.48 -3.17
N LEU A 112 8.43 3.99 -2.09
CA LEU A 112 7.90 3.17 -1.01
C LEU A 112 6.77 2.25 -1.49
N GLY A 113 5.81 2.76 -2.25
CA GLY A 113 4.68 1.96 -2.74
C GLY A 113 5.13 0.82 -3.64
N THR A 114 6.09 1.09 -4.54
CA THR A 114 6.67 0.06 -5.40
C THR A 114 7.43 -1.00 -4.58
N LEU A 115 8.24 -0.59 -3.60
CA LEU A 115 9.01 -1.51 -2.75
C LEU A 115 8.11 -2.39 -1.89
N PHE A 116 7.15 -1.80 -1.17
CA PHE A 116 6.26 -2.55 -0.29
C PHE A 116 5.30 -3.45 -1.06
N SER A 117 4.80 -3.01 -2.22
CA SER A 117 4.00 -3.86 -3.09
C SER A 117 4.80 -5.04 -3.65
N SER A 118 6.04 -4.80 -4.07
CA SER A 118 6.96 -5.88 -4.47
C SER A 118 7.21 -6.87 -3.34
N LEU A 119 7.36 -6.38 -2.10
CA LEU A 119 7.53 -7.21 -0.91
C LEU A 119 6.32 -8.11 -0.69
N GLY A 120 5.11 -7.56 -0.80
CA GLY A 120 3.86 -8.33 -0.77
C GLY A 120 3.81 -9.43 -1.84
N GLY A 121 4.23 -9.11 -3.07
CA GLY A 121 4.35 -10.08 -4.16
C GLY A 121 5.37 -11.19 -3.90
N VAL A 122 6.47 -10.89 -3.18
CA VAL A 122 7.45 -11.90 -2.74
C VAL A 122 6.85 -12.83 -1.71
N PHE A 123 6.11 -12.31 -0.72
CA PHE A 123 5.39 -13.13 0.25
C PHE A 123 4.39 -14.05 -0.43
N ALA A 124 3.59 -13.55 -1.37
CA ALA A 124 2.65 -14.35 -2.14
C ALA A 124 3.34 -15.46 -2.95
N ARG A 125 4.50 -15.17 -3.56
CA ARG A 125 5.31 -16.20 -4.24
C ARG A 125 5.76 -17.29 -3.28
N ARG A 126 6.20 -16.93 -2.07
CA ARG A 126 6.64 -17.92 -1.06
C ARG A 126 5.50 -18.79 -0.55
N VAL A 127 4.32 -18.22 -0.31
CA VAL A 127 3.14 -18.98 0.11
C VAL A 127 2.75 -20.00 -0.95
N SER A 128 2.67 -19.62 -2.22
CA SER A 128 2.33 -20.59 -3.27
C SER A 128 3.40 -21.65 -3.52
N ALA A 129 4.68 -21.34 -3.26
CA ALA A 129 5.74 -22.34 -3.32
C ALA A 129 5.63 -23.38 -2.18
N PHE A 130 4.97 -23.01 -1.08
CA PHE A 130 4.68 -23.92 0.02
C PHE A 130 3.50 -24.84 -0.32
N ASP A 131 2.43 -24.31 -0.92
CA ASP A 131 1.28 -25.10 -1.41
C ASP A 131 1.68 -26.16 -2.45
N GLU A 132 2.59 -25.83 -3.38
CA GLU A 132 3.09 -26.80 -4.37
C GLU A 132 3.96 -27.92 -3.78
N SER A 133 4.39 -27.78 -2.51
CA SER A 133 5.26 -28.74 -1.82
C SER A 133 4.53 -29.72 -0.91
N GLU A 134 3.22 -29.55 -0.68
CA GLU A 134 2.38 -30.58 -0.09
C GLU A 134 1.98 -31.59 -1.18
N PRO A 135 2.46 -32.85 -1.12
CA PRO A 135 1.92 -33.88 -2.00
C PRO A 135 0.44 -34.07 -1.65
N ALA A 136 -0.43 -33.92 -2.65
CA ALA A 136 -1.83 -34.30 -2.54
C ALA A 136 -1.91 -35.74 -2.01
N VAL A 137 -2.42 -35.89 -0.79
CA VAL A 137 -2.75 -37.17 -0.16
C VAL A 137 -4.07 -37.68 -0.73
#